data_AF-A0A8R7V7N6-F1
#
_entry.id   AF-A0A8R7V7N6-F1
#
_cell.length_a   1.000
_cell.length_b   1.000
_cell.length_c   1.000
_cell.angle_alpha   90.00
_cell.angle_beta   90.00
_cell.angle_gamma   90.00
#
_symmetry.space_group_name_H-M   'P 1'
#
loop_
_entity.id
_entity.type
_entity.pdbx_description
1 polymer ?
#
loop_
_entity_poly.entity_id
_entity_poly.type
_entity_poly.pdbx_seq_one_letter_code
_entity_poly.pdbx_strand_id
1 'polypeptide(L)'
;MACHLRSTSLPSRPLASEAEVEQELHSLEASISSSATISTMCGGLRMLGNIYNGVEEIICLPSNQVSSSQQRKMLDGEMECSFELMDLCSTMQEIFVELKTIIQDLQVALKKGDDAAVQAKIQSYTRLAKRAKKHFKKTCNKAASIKAEYGMVRLLTKARELTASLLESTLHLLSKQIDMPKQSLVSKAFHKKKAAIFEEEQLQELECSMGDLESEAGHLFRKLVRNRVSLLNILSS
;
A
#
# COMPACT_ATOMS: atom_id res chain seq x y z
N MET A 1 49.41 -24.38 8.89
CA MET A 1 49.03 -23.08 9.51
C MET A 1 47.60 -22.80 9.11
N ALA A 2 46.66 -22.90 10.04
CA ALA A 2 45.23 -22.73 9.77
C ALA A 2 44.83 -21.26 10.03
N CYS A 3 44.34 -20.58 8.99
CA CYS A 3 43.80 -19.23 9.12
C CYS A 3 42.35 -19.30 9.63
N HIS A 4 42.13 -18.82 10.85
CA HIS A 4 40.79 -18.61 11.40
C HIS A 4 40.14 -17.41 10.70
N LEU A 5 39.13 -17.67 9.86
CA LEU A 5 38.20 -16.67 9.36
C LEU A 5 37.29 -16.24 10.52
N ARG A 6 37.49 -15.02 11.04
CA ARG A 6 36.54 -14.37 11.94
C ARG A 6 35.40 -13.77 11.11
N SER A 7 34.18 -14.19 11.42
CA SER A 7 32.96 -13.62 10.87
C SER A 7 32.88 -12.13 11.19
N THR A 8 32.75 -11.30 10.15
CA THR A 8 32.47 -9.87 10.28
C THR A 8 30.98 -9.71 10.58
N SER A 9 30.64 -9.44 11.84
CA SER A 9 29.29 -9.01 12.20
C SER A 9 29.00 -7.66 11.55
N LEU A 10 27.99 -7.61 10.69
CA LEU A 10 27.42 -6.36 10.19
C LEU A 10 26.97 -5.50 11.38
N PRO A 11 27.11 -4.16 11.33
CA PRO A 11 26.62 -3.30 12.40
C PRO A 11 25.11 -3.49 12.53
N SER A 12 24.68 -3.96 13.70
CA SER A 12 23.27 -4.01 14.09
C SER A 12 22.70 -2.60 14.02
N ARG A 13 21.60 -2.44 13.27
CA ARG A 13 20.79 -1.22 13.27
C ARG A 13 20.46 -0.84 14.72
N PRO A 14 20.61 0.43 15.14
CA PRO A 14 20.16 0.88 16.45
C PRO A 14 18.68 0.50 16.64
N LEU A 15 18.31 0.02 17.82
CA LEU A 15 16.91 -0.27 18.16
C LEU A 15 16.06 0.98 17.86
N ALA A 16 14.99 0.83 17.08
CA ALA A 16 14.10 1.93 16.77
C ALA A 16 13.50 2.54 18.05
N SER A 17 13.53 3.88 18.13
CA SER A 17 12.89 4.61 19.23
C SER A 17 11.48 5.09 18.84
N GLU A 18 10.60 5.28 19.82
CA GLU A 18 9.23 5.80 19.59
C GLU A 18 9.26 7.13 18.83
N ALA A 19 10.18 8.04 19.18
CA ALA A 19 10.31 9.35 18.54
C ALA A 19 10.79 9.28 17.09
N GLU A 20 11.67 8.33 16.75
CA GLU A 20 12.14 8.12 15.39
C GLU A 20 10.99 7.62 14.49
N VAL A 21 10.23 6.63 14.97
CA VAL A 21 9.05 6.12 14.26
C VAL A 21 7.98 7.20 14.10
N GLU A 22 7.75 8.03 15.13
CA GLU A 22 6.82 9.16 15.06
C GLU A 22 7.27 10.21 14.03
N GLN A 23 8.58 10.46 13.92
CA GLN A 23 9.12 11.34 12.89
C GLN A 23 8.95 10.77 11.48
N GLU A 24 9.19 9.46 11.28
CA GLU A 24 8.96 8.79 9.99
C GLU A 24 7.47 8.87 9.57
N LEU A 25 6.55 8.69 10.51
CA LEU A 25 5.11 8.83 10.29
C LEU A 25 4.75 10.25 9.84
N HIS A 26 5.29 11.29 10.49
CA HIS A 26 5.07 12.67 10.08
C HIS A 26 5.66 12.99 8.70
N SER A 27 6.86 12.47 8.40
CA SER A 27 7.46 12.62 7.07
C SER A 27 6.58 11.97 6.01
N LEU A 28 6.03 10.77 6.27
CA LEU A 28 5.12 10.08 5.36
C LEU A 28 3.86 10.89 5.10
N GLU A 29 3.24 11.40 6.16
CA GLU A 29 2.02 12.21 6.06
C GLU A 29 2.23 13.46 5.18
N ALA A 30 3.37 14.13 5.34
CA ALA A 30 3.75 15.26 4.50
C ALA A 30 3.97 14.83 3.03
N SER A 31 4.61 13.68 2.79
CA SER A 31 4.80 13.14 1.43
C SER A 31 3.47 12.79 0.75
N ILE A 32 2.53 12.16 1.46
CA ILE A 32 1.20 11.83 0.95
C ILE A 32 0.41 13.09 0.57
N SER A 33 0.53 14.14 1.39
CA SER A 33 -0.21 15.40 1.19
C SER A 33 0.34 16.25 0.04
N SER A 34 1.63 16.15 -0.27
CA SER A 34 2.33 17.06 -1.19
C SER A 34 2.40 16.56 -2.65
N SER A 35 2.34 15.25 -2.89
CA SER A 35 2.54 14.68 -4.23
C SER A 35 1.67 13.45 -4.49
N ALA A 36 1.02 13.42 -5.65
CA ALA A 36 0.10 12.36 -6.05
C ALA A 36 0.60 11.66 -7.33
N THR A 37 1.75 10.98 -7.25
CA THR A 37 2.26 10.10 -8.32
C THR A 37 2.27 8.65 -7.85
N ILE A 38 2.20 7.68 -8.78
CA ILE A 38 2.26 6.25 -8.39
C ILE A 38 3.61 5.93 -7.73
N SER A 39 4.72 6.46 -8.25
CA SER A 39 6.04 6.27 -7.68
C SER A 39 6.12 6.76 -6.22
N THR A 40 5.56 7.94 -5.92
CA THR A 40 5.43 8.44 -4.54
C THR A 40 4.62 7.48 -3.68
N MET A 41 3.54 6.89 -4.21
CA MET A 41 2.72 5.93 -3.46
C MET A 41 3.48 4.61 -3.18
N CYS A 42 4.23 4.09 -4.15
CA CYS A 42 5.12 2.93 -3.94
C CYS A 42 6.14 3.21 -2.85
N GLY A 43 6.79 4.38 -2.91
CA GLY A 43 7.73 4.84 -1.88
C GLY A 43 7.07 4.94 -0.50
N GLY A 44 5.83 5.43 -0.44
CA GLY A 44 5.03 5.48 0.78
C GLY A 44 4.74 4.10 1.37
N LEU A 45 4.38 3.12 0.54
CA LEU A 45 4.11 1.74 0.98
C LEU A 45 5.38 1.08 1.52
N ARG A 46 6.51 1.30 0.84
CA ARG A 46 7.83 0.87 1.32
C ARG A 46 8.15 1.47 2.68
N MET A 47 7.94 2.78 2.84
CA MET A 47 8.19 3.48 4.10
C MET A 47 7.29 2.98 5.23
N LEU A 48 6.02 2.70 4.96
CA LEU A 48 5.13 2.03 5.92
C LEU A 48 5.65 0.67 6.35
N GLY A 49 6.18 -0.14 5.43
CA GLY A 49 6.82 -1.41 5.77
C GLY A 49 7.98 -1.25 6.77
N ASN A 50 8.78 -0.19 6.61
CA ASN A 50 9.87 0.14 7.54
C ASN A 50 9.35 0.64 8.89
N ILE A 51 8.34 1.51 8.89
CA ILE A 51 7.67 2.02 10.10
C ILE A 51 7.12 0.84 10.91
N TYR A 52 6.36 -0.07 10.28
CA TYR A 52 5.84 -1.26 10.98
C TYR A 52 6.96 -2.18 11.48
N ASN A 53 8.13 -2.20 10.84
CA ASN A 53 9.29 -2.90 11.38
C ASN A 53 9.85 -2.21 12.64
N GLY A 54 9.93 -0.88 12.64
CA GLY A 54 10.33 -0.12 13.83
C GLY A 54 9.34 -0.27 14.99
N VAL A 55 8.04 -0.24 14.70
CA VAL A 55 7.00 -0.53 15.69
C VAL A 55 7.16 -1.94 16.27
N GLU A 56 7.45 -2.94 15.43
CA GLU A 56 7.70 -4.30 15.89
C GLU A 56 8.93 -4.40 16.82
N GLU A 57 10.01 -3.68 16.51
CA GLU A 57 11.19 -3.58 17.37
C GLU A 57 10.83 -2.98 18.74
N ILE A 58 10.01 -1.93 18.76
CA ILE A 58 9.50 -1.32 20.00
C ILE A 58 8.62 -2.32 20.77
N ILE A 59 7.69 -3.01 20.10
CA ILE A 59 6.83 -4.03 20.70
C ILE A 59 7.68 -5.08 21.43
N CYS A 60 8.76 -5.54 20.82
CA CYS A 60 9.62 -6.59 21.36
C CYS A 60 10.52 -6.14 22.54
N LEU A 61 10.56 -4.84 22.89
CA LEU A 61 11.41 -4.35 23.99
C LEU A 61 11.00 -4.94 25.34
N PRO A 62 11.95 -5.31 26.22
CA PRO A 62 11.65 -5.86 27.54
C PRO A 62 10.75 -4.96 28.40
N SER A 63 10.87 -3.64 28.26
CA SER A 63 10.03 -2.65 28.95
C SER A 63 8.55 -2.76 28.61
N ASN A 64 8.21 -3.31 27.44
CA ASN A 64 6.85 -3.44 26.94
C ASN A 64 6.23 -4.82 27.22
N GLN A 65 7.01 -5.76 27.74
CA GLN A 65 6.54 -7.10 28.15
C GLN A 65 5.66 -7.05 29.41
N VAL A 66 5.76 -5.98 30.21
CA VAL A 66 4.91 -5.77 31.40
C VAL A 66 3.89 -4.68 31.10
N SER A 67 2.81 -5.07 30.42
CA SER A 67 1.68 -4.18 30.12
C SER A 67 0.58 -4.27 31.18
N SER A 68 0.11 -3.12 31.66
CA SER A 68 -1.06 -3.02 32.54
C SER A 68 -2.33 -3.51 31.83
N SER A 69 -3.35 -3.90 32.60
CA SER A 69 -4.65 -4.34 32.05
C SER A 69 -5.27 -3.32 31.08
N GLN A 70 -5.14 -2.02 31.41
CA GLN A 70 -5.64 -0.96 30.54
C GLN A 70 -4.88 -0.86 29.22
N GLN A 71 -3.54 -0.96 29.24
CA GLN A 71 -2.73 -0.96 28.02
C GLN A 71 -3.04 -2.16 27.14
N ARG A 72 -3.19 -3.35 27.73
CA ARG A 72 -3.59 -4.58 27.01
C ARG A 72 -4.92 -4.43 26.30
N LYS A 73 -5.92 -3.85 26.97
CA LYS A 73 -7.24 -3.58 26.37
C LYS A 73 -7.16 -2.61 25.20
N MET A 74 -6.34 -1.56 25.29
CA MET A 74 -6.12 -0.63 24.17
C MET A 74 -5.45 -1.33 22.98
N LEU A 75 -4.47 -2.20 23.27
CA LEU A 75 -3.73 -2.95 22.25
C LEU A 75 -4.62 -3.95 21.51
N ASP A 76 -5.46 -4.67 22.26
CA ASP A 76 -6.45 -5.60 21.71
C ASP A 76 -7.43 -4.88 20.77
N GLY A 77 -7.96 -3.73 21.18
CA GLY A 77 -8.81 -2.91 20.32
C GLY A 77 -8.12 -2.44 19.03
N GLU A 78 -6.88 -1.97 19.13
CA GLU A 78 -6.11 -1.56 17.94
C GLU A 78 -5.73 -2.74 17.04
N MET A 79 -5.50 -3.92 17.60
CA MET A 79 -5.25 -5.13 16.83
C MET A 79 -6.46 -5.54 15.99
N GLU A 80 -7.67 -5.41 16.54
CA GLU A 80 -8.90 -5.67 15.77
C GLU A 80 -9.06 -4.66 14.63
N CYS A 81 -8.77 -3.37 14.85
CA CYS A 81 -8.74 -2.39 13.76
C CYS A 81 -7.64 -2.69 12.72
N SER A 82 -6.47 -3.17 13.16
CA SER A 82 -5.38 -3.56 12.27
C SER A 82 -5.70 -4.83 11.48
N PHE A 83 -6.56 -5.71 11.99
CA PHE A 83 -7.04 -6.88 11.25
C PHE A 83 -7.89 -6.46 10.05
N GLU A 84 -8.80 -5.50 10.22
CA GLU A 84 -9.56 -4.93 9.09
C GLU A 84 -8.63 -4.32 8.03
N LEU A 85 -7.53 -3.69 8.45
CA LEU A 85 -6.52 -3.16 7.53
C LEU A 85 -5.80 -4.29 6.78
N MET A 86 -5.50 -5.42 7.43
CA MET A 86 -4.85 -6.56 6.78
C MET A 86 -5.71 -7.14 5.65
N ASP A 87 -7.01 -7.33 5.87
CA ASP A 87 -7.95 -7.79 4.84
C ASP A 87 -7.95 -6.84 3.64
N LEU A 88 -7.85 -5.54 3.93
CA LEU A 88 -7.81 -4.49 2.93
C LEU A 88 -6.50 -4.50 2.13
N CYS A 89 -5.35 -4.71 2.78
CA CYS A 89 -4.06 -4.91 2.11
C CYS A 89 -4.06 -6.15 1.21
N SER A 90 -4.66 -7.26 1.67
CA SER A 90 -4.81 -8.48 0.86
C SER A 90 -5.65 -8.21 -0.39
N THR A 91 -6.82 -7.59 -0.22
CA THR A 91 -7.70 -7.21 -1.33
C THR A 91 -6.99 -6.29 -2.32
N MET A 92 -6.18 -5.35 -1.83
CA MET A 92 -5.40 -4.44 -2.68
C MET A 92 -4.36 -5.16 -3.51
N GLN A 93 -3.65 -6.11 -2.91
CA GLN A 93 -2.67 -6.90 -3.62
C GLN A 93 -3.33 -7.63 -4.80
N GLU A 94 -4.49 -8.26 -4.57
CA GLU A 94 -5.28 -8.92 -5.64
C GLU A 94 -5.70 -7.93 -6.74
N ILE A 95 -6.15 -6.72 -6.37
CA ILE A 95 -6.50 -5.67 -7.33
C ILE A 95 -5.30 -5.25 -8.17
N PHE A 96 -4.11 -5.09 -7.57
CA PHE A 96 -2.90 -4.72 -8.31
C PHE A 96 -2.47 -5.82 -9.29
N VAL A 97 -2.56 -7.09 -8.87
CA VAL A 97 -2.35 -8.24 -9.77
C VAL A 97 -3.31 -8.17 -10.95
N GLU A 98 -4.62 -8.02 -10.69
CA GLU A 98 -5.62 -7.99 -11.76
C GLU A 98 -5.42 -6.77 -12.69
N LEU A 99 -5.15 -5.57 -12.17
CA LEU A 99 -4.83 -4.39 -12.99
C LEU A 99 -3.60 -4.61 -13.87
N LYS A 100 -2.54 -5.22 -13.33
CA LYS A 100 -1.33 -5.58 -14.08
C LYS A 100 -1.63 -6.54 -15.22
N THR A 101 -2.44 -7.58 -14.98
CA THR A 101 -2.84 -8.51 -16.04
C THR A 101 -3.65 -7.83 -17.15
N ILE A 102 -4.53 -6.89 -16.80
CA ILE A 102 -5.29 -6.11 -17.79
C ILE A 102 -4.36 -5.21 -18.62
N ILE A 103 -3.33 -4.62 -18.00
CA ILE A 103 -2.31 -3.82 -18.68
C ILE A 103 -1.51 -4.67 -19.68
N GLN A 104 -1.07 -5.87 -19.28
CA GLN A 104 -0.37 -6.80 -20.16
C GLN A 104 -1.24 -7.23 -21.35
N ASP A 105 -2.51 -7.57 -21.10
CA ASP A 105 -3.46 -7.91 -22.16
C ASP A 105 -3.72 -6.72 -23.11
N LEU A 106 -3.75 -5.50 -22.56
CA LEU A 106 -3.90 -4.28 -23.35
C LEU A 106 -2.68 -4.05 -24.26
N GLN A 107 -1.45 -4.25 -23.77
CA GLN A 107 -0.24 -4.22 -24.60
C GLN A 107 -0.30 -5.24 -25.73
N VAL A 108 -0.74 -6.48 -25.44
CA VAL A 108 -0.88 -7.53 -26.46
C VAL A 108 -1.92 -7.16 -27.52
N ALA A 109 -3.07 -6.60 -27.11
CA ALA A 109 -4.11 -6.15 -28.03
C ALA A 109 -3.62 -5.00 -28.94
N LEU A 110 -2.87 -4.05 -28.37
CA LEU A 110 -2.25 -2.95 -29.12
C LEU A 110 -1.25 -3.48 -30.18
N LYS A 111 -0.37 -4.41 -29.82
CA LYS A 111 0.60 -5.03 -30.74
C LYS A 111 -0.07 -5.76 -31.90
N LYS A 112 -1.26 -6.34 -31.67
CA LYS A 112 -2.05 -7.03 -32.70
C LYS A 112 -2.89 -6.09 -33.56
N GLY A 113 -3.04 -4.82 -33.18
CA GLY A 113 -3.95 -3.89 -33.84
C GLY A 113 -5.43 -4.26 -33.68
N ASP A 114 -5.80 -4.96 -32.60
CA ASP A 114 -7.19 -5.35 -32.32
C ASP A 114 -7.90 -4.25 -31.52
N ASP A 115 -8.46 -3.27 -32.24
CA ASP A 115 -9.15 -2.12 -31.65
C ASP A 115 -10.31 -2.52 -30.72
N ALA A 116 -11.00 -3.62 -31.02
CA ALA A 116 -12.11 -4.10 -30.20
C ALA A 116 -11.61 -4.67 -28.86
N ALA A 117 -10.54 -5.48 -28.90
CA ALA A 117 -9.90 -5.98 -27.70
C ALA A 117 -9.27 -4.86 -26.86
N VAL A 118 -8.60 -3.89 -27.49
CA VAL A 118 -8.06 -2.69 -26.83
C VAL A 118 -9.16 -1.98 -26.04
N GLN A 119 -10.29 -1.70 -26.69
CA GLN A 119 -11.40 -1.01 -26.06
C GLN A 119 -12.02 -1.81 -24.90
N ALA A 120 -12.14 -3.13 -25.04
CA ALA A 120 -12.65 -4.00 -23.99
C ALA A 120 -11.72 -4.04 -22.76
N LYS A 121 -10.40 -4.02 -22.97
CA LYS A 121 -9.41 -4.01 -21.88
C LYS A 121 -9.36 -2.67 -21.16
N ILE A 122 -9.43 -1.55 -21.88
CA ILE A 122 -9.55 -0.22 -21.26
C ILE A 122 -10.80 -0.16 -20.37
N GLN A 123 -11.96 -0.61 -20.86
CA GLN A 123 -13.19 -0.65 -20.07
C GLN A 123 -13.06 -1.53 -18.82
N SER A 124 -12.39 -2.68 -18.94
CA SER A 124 -12.15 -3.60 -17.83
C SER A 124 -11.28 -2.95 -16.75
N TYR A 125 -10.18 -2.29 -17.15
CA TYR A 125 -9.31 -1.52 -16.25
C TYR A 125 -10.09 -0.43 -15.51
N THR A 126 -10.79 0.43 -16.27
CA THR A 126 -11.54 1.55 -15.69
C THR A 126 -12.62 1.06 -14.72
N ARG A 127 -13.30 -0.05 -15.04
CA ARG A 127 -14.32 -0.65 -14.17
C ARG A 127 -13.72 -1.18 -12.87
N LEU A 128 -12.61 -1.92 -12.96
CA LEU A 128 -11.93 -2.48 -11.80
C LEU A 128 -11.42 -1.38 -10.87
N ALA A 129 -10.67 -0.40 -11.40
CA ALA A 129 -10.13 0.70 -10.61
C ALA A 129 -11.23 1.54 -9.92
N LYS A 130 -12.35 1.81 -10.62
CA LYS A 130 -13.49 2.53 -10.02
C LYS A 130 -14.22 1.71 -8.96
N ARG A 131 -14.37 0.40 -9.17
CA ARG A 131 -14.98 -0.51 -8.18
C ARG A 131 -14.12 -0.60 -6.92
N ALA A 132 -12.81 -0.83 -7.09
CA ALA A 132 -11.84 -0.86 -6.01
C ALA A 132 -11.91 0.41 -5.17
N LYS A 133 -11.85 1.59 -5.81
CA LYS A 133 -11.93 2.89 -5.14
C LYS A 133 -13.22 3.04 -4.32
N LYS A 134 -14.37 2.64 -4.87
CA LYS A 134 -15.66 2.70 -4.17
C LYS A 134 -15.70 1.76 -2.97
N HIS A 135 -15.15 0.54 -3.12
CA HIS A 135 -15.08 -0.44 -2.04
C HIS A 135 -14.23 0.08 -0.88
N PHE A 136 -13.07 0.66 -1.21
CA PHE A 136 -12.12 1.17 -0.22
C PHE A 136 -12.69 2.33 0.59
N LYS A 137 -13.27 3.33 -0.09
CA LYS A 137 -13.89 4.49 0.57
C LYS A 137 -15.02 4.11 1.54
N LYS A 138 -15.78 3.05 1.25
CA LYS A 138 -16.83 2.54 2.15
C LYS A 138 -16.25 1.90 3.41
N THR A 139 -15.10 1.25 3.29
CA THR A 139 -14.48 0.44 4.35
C THR A 139 -13.70 1.32 5.33
N CYS A 140 -12.96 2.33 4.86
CA CYS A 140 -12.14 3.18 5.73
C CYS A 140 -12.91 4.21 6.57
N ASN A 141 -14.13 4.60 6.19
CA ASN A 141 -14.91 5.60 6.92
C ASN A 141 -15.46 5.12 8.29
N LYS A 142 -15.17 3.87 8.69
CA LYS A 142 -15.72 3.27 9.93
C LYS A 142 -14.76 3.33 11.11
N ALA A 143 -13.48 3.63 10.90
CA ALA A 143 -12.50 3.61 11.98
C ALA A 143 -12.58 4.93 12.78
N ALA A 144 -13.08 4.87 14.02
CA ALA A 144 -12.94 5.98 14.95
C ALA A 144 -11.46 6.11 15.36
N SER A 145 -10.91 7.32 15.28
CA SER A 145 -9.56 7.60 15.79
C SER A 145 -9.61 7.59 17.31
N ILE A 146 -9.03 6.56 17.94
CA ILE A 146 -8.88 6.52 19.39
C ILE A 146 -7.66 7.39 19.71
N LYS A 147 -7.87 8.53 20.36
CA LYS A 147 -6.75 9.32 20.92
C LYS A 147 -6.16 8.51 22.08
N ALA A 148 -5.14 7.70 21.79
CA ALA A 148 -4.52 6.81 22.75
C ALA A 148 -3.38 7.51 23.51
N GLU A 149 -3.42 7.40 24.84
CA GLU A 149 -2.35 7.89 25.72
C GLU A 149 -1.12 6.96 25.71
N TYR A 150 -1.31 5.69 25.36
CA TYR A 150 -0.23 4.71 25.26
C TYR A 150 0.51 4.84 23.92
N GLY A 151 1.83 5.10 24.00
CA GLY A 151 2.70 5.39 22.86
C GLY A 151 2.59 4.40 21.70
N MET A 152 2.67 3.10 22.00
CA MET A 152 2.58 2.03 21.01
C MET A 152 1.25 2.02 20.25
N VAL A 153 0.12 2.19 20.97
CA VAL A 153 -1.21 2.23 20.34
C VAL A 153 -1.33 3.48 19.48
N ARG A 154 -0.79 4.62 19.91
CA ARG A 154 -0.75 5.85 19.11
C ARG A 154 0.04 5.65 17.82
N LEU A 155 1.22 5.03 17.88
CA LEU A 155 2.03 4.72 16.69
C LEU A 155 1.30 3.77 15.73
N LEU A 156 0.74 2.67 16.23
CA LEU A 156 -0.03 1.70 15.43
C LEU A 156 -1.24 2.35 14.77
N THR A 157 -2.00 3.14 15.53
CA THR A 157 -3.17 3.87 15.04
C THR A 157 -2.79 4.81 13.90
N LYS A 158 -1.73 5.61 14.08
CA LYS A 158 -1.29 6.57 13.06
C LYS A 158 -0.76 5.85 11.82
N ALA A 159 0.02 4.78 11.99
CA ALA A 159 0.50 3.96 10.88
C ALA A 159 -0.66 3.34 10.08
N ARG A 160 -1.71 2.86 10.78
CA ARG A 160 -2.91 2.31 10.16
C ARG A 160 -3.69 3.36 9.37
N GLU A 161 -3.89 4.55 9.95
CA GLU A 161 -4.54 5.67 9.28
C GLU A 161 -3.80 6.08 8.01
N LEU A 162 -2.46 6.24 8.09
CA LEU A 162 -1.65 6.59 6.92
C LEU A 162 -1.64 5.47 5.86
N THR A 163 -1.62 4.21 6.28
CA THR A 163 -1.77 3.08 5.34
C THR A 163 -3.09 3.17 4.58
N ALA A 164 -4.19 3.38 5.30
CA ALA A 164 -5.50 3.53 4.69
C ALA A 164 -5.53 4.71 3.69
N SER A 165 -5.07 5.89 4.11
CA SER A 165 -5.02 7.08 3.25
C SER A 165 -4.15 6.89 2.01
N LEU A 166 -3.01 6.21 2.15
CA LEU A 166 -2.10 5.95 1.05
C LEU A 166 -2.71 4.99 0.01
N LEU A 167 -3.33 3.91 0.48
CA LEU A 167 -4.03 2.96 -0.37
C LEU A 167 -5.23 3.59 -1.09
N GLU A 168 -6.01 4.44 -0.41
CA GLU A 168 -7.11 5.20 -1.04
C GLU A 168 -6.58 6.12 -2.13
N SER A 169 -5.51 6.87 -1.84
CA SER A 169 -4.88 7.80 -2.77
C SER A 169 -4.31 7.07 -3.99
N THR A 170 -3.71 5.89 -3.77
CA THR A 170 -3.21 5.02 -4.84
C THR A 170 -4.35 4.64 -5.79
N LEU A 171 -5.46 4.09 -5.29
CA LEU A 171 -6.59 3.74 -6.15
C LEU A 171 -7.22 4.95 -6.84
N HIS A 172 -7.25 6.09 -6.15
CA HIS A 172 -7.70 7.34 -6.75
C HIS A 172 -6.85 7.71 -7.98
N LEU A 173 -5.53 7.58 -7.89
CA LEU A 173 -4.61 7.79 -9.01
C LEU A 173 -4.83 6.76 -10.12
N LEU A 174 -4.86 5.47 -9.78
CA LEU A 174 -5.05 4.40 -10.77
C LEU A 174 -6.36 4.53 -11.54
N SER A 175 -7.42 5.01 -10.87
CA SER A 175 -8.71 5.27 -11.53
C SER A 175 -8.69 6.34 -12.61
N LYS A 176 -7.60 7.13 -12.70
CA LYS A 176 -7.40 8.21 -13.68
C LYS A 176 -6.32 7.89 -14.72
N GLN A 177 -5.55 6.82 -14.55
CA GLN A 177 -4.40 6.53 -15.43
C GLN A 177 -4.80 6.13 -16.85
N ILE A 178 -5.87 5.35 -16.98
CA ILE A 178 -6.41 4.94 -18.27
C ILE A 178 -7.84 5.51 -18.34
N ASP A 179 -7.93 6.80 -18.68
CA ASP A 179 -9.21 7.47 -18.88
C ASP A 179 -9.49 7.66 -20.38
N MET A 180 -10.74 7.40 -20.77
CA MET A 180 -11.16 7.46 -22.17
C MET A 180 -11.23 8.93 -22.65
N PRO A 181 -10.81 9.25 -23.89
CA PRO A 181 -11.36 10.42 -24.57
C PRO A 181 -12.86 10.21 -24.72
N LYS A 182 -13.67 11.14 -24.20
CA LYS A 182 -15.14 11.11 -24.34
C LYS A 182 -15.49 10.99 -25.83
N GLN A 183 -15.97 9.82 -26.26
CA GLN A 183 -16.56 9.67 -27.59
C GLN A 183 -17.88 10.44 -27.62
N SER A 184 -17.87 11.67 -28.13
CA SER A 184 -19.11 12.29 -28.58
C SER A 184 -19.57 11.50 -29.82
N LEU A 185 -20.86 11.16 -29.88
CA LEU A 185 -21.45 10.33 -30.93
C LEU A 185 -21.48 11.00 -32.31
N VAL A 186 -20.80 12.13 -32.51
CA VAL A 186 -20.82 12.93 -33.74
C VAL A 186 -19.38 13.18 -34.20
N SER A 187 -18.68 12.15 -34.68
CA SER A 187 -17.53 12.27 -35.61
C SER A 187 -16.88 10.92 -35.94
N LYS A 188 -17.58 10.07 -36.70
CA LYS A 188 -16.98 8.81 -37.23
C LYS A 188 -16.00 9.02 -38.39
N ALA A 189 -15.69 10.25 -38.80
CA ALA A 189 -14.92 10.50 -40.04
C ALA A 189 -13.47 10.99 -39.85
N PHE A 190 -13.03 11.37 -38.63
CA PHE A 190 -11.71 12.01 -38.45
C PHE A 190 -10.82 11.46 -37.32
N HIS A 191 -11.20 10.39 -36.63
CA HIS A 191 -10.41 9.87 -35.50
C HIS A 191 -9.32 8.85 -35.86
N LYS A 192 -9.07 8.57 -37.14
CA LYS A 192 -8.02 7.63 -37.59
C LYS A 192 -6.59 8.08 -37.26
N LYS A 193 -6.40 9.26 -36.64
CA LYS A 193 -5.08 9.83 -36.34
C LYS A 193 -4.93 10.39 -34.91
N LYS A 194 -5.94 10.25 -34.05
CA LYS A 194 -5.98 10.94 -32.75
C LYS A 194 -6.76 10.22 -31.65
N ALA A 195 -6.98 8.91 -31.75
CA ALA A 195 -7.01 8.14 -30.52
C ALA A 195 -5.60 8.27 -29.96
N ALA A 196 -5.46 8.92 -28.81
CA ALA A 196 -4.21 8.89 -28.06
C ALA A 196 -3.91 7.42 -27.79
N ILE A 197 -3.11 6.82 -28.66
CA ILE A 197 -2.54 5.50 -28.47
C ILE A 197 -1.74 5.67 -27.18
N PHE A 198 -2.14 4.97 -26.12
CA PHE A 198 -1.30 4.81 -24.94
C PHE A 198 0.06 4.34 -25.48
N GLU A 199 1.08 5.19 -25.42
CA GLU A 199 2.38 4.83 -25.96
C GLU A 199 2.85 3.57 -25.22
N GLU A 200 3.43 2.62 -25.96
CA GLU A 200 3.84 1.33 -25.41
C GLU A 200 4.75 1.52 -24.17
N GLU A 201 5.57 2.58 -24.18
CA GLU A 201 6.42 3.00 -23.07
C GLU A 201 5.63 3.41 -21.82
N GLN A 202 4.55 4.20 -21.96
CA GLN A 202 3.70 4.62 -20.84
C GLN A 202 2.98 3.42 -20.22
N LEU A 203 2.58 2.46 -21.07
CA LEU A 203 1.91 1.25 -20.61
C LEU A 203 2.89 0.32 -19.88
N GLN A 204 4.14 0.25 -20.35
CA GLN A 204 5.22 -0.47 -19.69
C GLN A 204 5.58 0.14 -18.34
N GLU A 205 5.68 1.47 -18.24
CA GLU A 205 5.93 2.17 -16.97
C GLU A 205 4.80 1.91 -15.97
N LEU A 206 3.55 1.93 -16.43
CA LEU A 206 2.38 1.63 -15.59
C LEU A 206 2.38 0.17 -15.13
N GLU A 207 2.76 -0.78 -16.00
CA GLU A 207 2.92 -2.20 -15.66
C GLU A 207 3.98 -2.40 -14.57
N CYS A 208 5.16 -1.80 -14.74
CA CYS A 208 6.23 -1.83 -13.74
C CYS A 208 5.75 -1.25 -12.40
N SER A 209 5.08 -0.10 -12.45
CA SER A 209 4.49 0.52 -11.27
C SER A 209 3.46 -0.38 -10.58
N MET A 210 2.66 -1.15 -11.32
CA MET A 210 1.72 -2.10 -10.72
C MET A 210 2.45 -3.25 -10.04
N GLY A 211 3.54 -3.73 -10.63
CA GLY A 211 4.40 -4.74 -10.01
C GLY A 211 5.03 -4.24 -8.71
N ASP A 212 5.48 -2.99 -8.67
CA ASP A 212 6.01 -2.38 -7.45
C ASP A 212 4.92 -2.26 -6.37
N LEU A 213 3.73 -1.74 -6.72
CA LEU A 213 2.60 -1.64 -5.79
C LEU A 213 2.18 -3.02 -5.24
N GLU A 214 2.11 -4.03 -6.09
CA GLU A 214 1.83 -5.42 -5.72
C GLU A 214 2.84 -5.95 -4.69
N SER A 215 4.13 -5.75 -4.97
CA SER A 215 5.23 -6.18 -4.10
C SER A 215 5.21 -5.46 -2.75
N GLU A 216 5.07 -4.13 -2.77
CA GLU A 216 5.08 -3.32 -1.54
C GLU A 216 3.82 -3.55 -0.69
N ALA A 217 2.64 -3.74 -1.31
CA ALA A 217 1.42 -4.13 -0.59
C ALA A 217 1.56 -5.51 0.07
N GLY A 218 2.14 -6.48 -0.64
CA GLY A 218 2.43 -7.80 -0.09
C GLY A 218 3.48 -7.75 1.03
N HIS A 219 4.50 -6.89 0.90
CA HIS A 219 5.48 -6.66 1.96
C HIS A 219 4.81 -6.09 3.22
N LEU A 220 3.97 -5.08 3.05
CA LEU A 220 3.23 -4.44 4.12
C LEU A 220 2.30 -5.43 4.84
N PHE A 221 1.55 -6.25 4.10
CA PHE A 221 0.71 -7.29 4.67
C PHE A 221 1.52 -8.24 5.58
N ARG A 222 2.69 -8.70 5.13
CA ARG A 222 3.57 -9.56 5.94
C ARG A 222 4.05 -8.85 7.22
N LYS A 223 4.33 -7.54 7.16
CA LYS A 223 4.71 -6.74 8.32
C LYS A 223 3.57 -6.58 9.31
N LEU A 224 2.34 -6.38 8.84
CA LEU A 224 1.14 -6.33 9.67
C LEU A 224 0.89 -7.67 10.39
N VAL A 225 0.99 -8.80 9.68
CA VAL A 225 0.89 -10.14 10.27
C VAL A 225 1.92 -10.30 11.40
N ARG A 226 3.18 -9.93 11.13
CA ARG A 226 4.27 -10.06 12.08
C ARG A 226 4.05 -9.20 13.32
N ASN A 227 3.61 -7.94 13.15
CA ASN A 227 3.23 -7.07 14.27
C ASN A 227 2.13 -7.70 15.11
N ARG A 228 1.05 -8.20 14.48
CA ARG A 228 -0.05 -8.86 15.20
C ARG A 228 0.44 -10.05 16.03
N VAL A 229 1.34 -10.88 15.50
CA VAL A 229 1.95 -11.99 16.25
C VAL A 229 2.74 -11.50 17.46
N SER A 230 3.58 -10.48 17.29
CA SER A 230 4.36 -9.90 18.39
C SER A 230 3.46 -9.32 19.49
N LEU A 231 2.36 -8.67 19.11
CA LEU A 231 1.36 -8.16 20.04
C LEU A 231 0.61 -9.27 20.78
N LEU A 232 0.18 -10.33 20.08
CA LEU A 232 -0.46 -11.50 20.70
C LEU A 232 0.43 -12.14 21.77
N ASN A 233 1.74 -12.21 21.51
CA ASN A 233 2.69 -12.75 22.48
C ASN A 233 2.67 -11.96 23.80
N ILE A 234 2.68 -10.62 23.73
CA ILE A 234 2.59 -9.74 24.92
C ILE A 234 1.24 -9.90 25.63
N LEU A 235 0.15 -10.00 24.87
CA LEU A 235 -1.18 -10.16 25.46
C LEU A 235 -1.37 -11.52 26.14
N SER A 236 -0.65 -12.55 25.68
CA SER A 236 -0.71 -13.91 26.23
C SER A 236 0.24 -14.18 27.41
N SER A 237 1.28 -13.35 27.59
CA SER A 237 2.24 -13.42 28.71
C SER A 237 1.70 -12.78 29.98
#